data_AF-A0AAV1ZV63-F1
#
_entry.id   AF-A0AAV1ZV63-F1
#
_cell.length_a   1.000
_cell.length_b   1.000
_cell.length_c   1.000
_cell.angle_alpha   90.00
_cell.angle_beta   90.00
_cell.angle_gamma   90.00
#
_symmetry.space_group_name_H-M   'P 1'
#
loop_
_entity.id
_entity.type
_entity.pdbx_description
1 polymer ?
#
loop_
_entity_poly.entity_id
_entity_poly.type
_entity_poly.pdbx_seq_one_letter_code
_entity_poly.pdbx_strand_id
1 'polypeptide(L)'
;MFSQDRFPEGGSMNLYGVHPFYMCLENSSNSHGVLFLNSNAMEVVLLPAPGITFRTTGGIIDMFFFVGTDPESVVNLYTSLIGRPMLPPYWALGFQLCRWGYNSTENLKAVVERTRKAGL
;
A
#
# COMPACT_ATOMS: atom_id res chain seq x y z
N MET A 1 -2.17 0.02 13.16
CA MET A 1 -1.36 -0.71 12.18
C MET A 1 -0.78 -1.96 12.81
N PHE A 2 -1.33 -3.10 12.42
CA PHE A 2 -0.83 -4.44 12.72
C PHE A 2 -1.48 -5.37 11.69
N SER A 3 -0.68 -6.19 10.99
CA SER A 3 -1.20 -7.02 9.91
C SER A 3 -2.26 -7.99 10.42
N GLN A 4 -3.46 -7.92 9.86
CA GLN A 4 -4.58 -8.75 10.27
C GLN A 4 -5.41 -9.16 9.06
N ASP A 5 -5.77 -10.45 8.99
CA ASP A 5 -6.75 -10.94 8.04
C ASP A 5 -8.14 -10.49 8.47
N ARG A 6 -8.68 -9.51 7.73
CA ARG A 6 -9.98 -8.90 7.98
C ARG A 6 -10.52 -8.30 6.69
N PHE A 7 -11.82 -8.43 6.49
CA PHE A 7 -12.52 -7.80 5.36
C PHE A 7 -12.48 -6.26 5.47
N PRO A 8 -12.25 -5.52 4.38
CA PRO A 8 -12.28 -4.06 4.40
C PRO A 8 -13.73 -3.53 4.49
N GLU A 9 -14.24 -3.43 5.72
CA GLU A 9 -15.60 -2.93 6.04
C GLU A 9 -15.70 -1.39 6.07
N GLY A 10 -14.58 -0.68 5.85
CA GLY A 10 -14.46 0.76 6.09
C GLY A 10 -14.11 1.09 7.55
N GLY A 11 -13.85 2.37 7.82
CA GLY A 11 -13.42 2.85 9.13
C GLY A 11 -11.92 2.72 9.38
N SER A 12 -11.52 2.76 10.66
CA SER A 12 -10.11 2.88 11.10
C SER A 12 -9.51 1.57 11.62
N MET A 13 -10.08 0.42 11.23
CA MET A 13 -9.53 -0.89 11.61
C MET A 13 -8.24 -1.21 10.83
N ASN A 14 -7.33 -1.92 11.47
CA ASN A 14 -6.16 -2.47 10.81
C ASN A 14 -6.54 -3.62 9.85
N LEU A 15 -5.76 -3.76 8.77
CA LEU A 15 -5.94 -4.74 7.69
C LEU A 15 -4.61 -5.47 7.42
N TYR A 16 -4.44 -6.00 6.22
CA TYR A 16 -3.33 -6.87 5.83
C TYR A 16 -1.93 -6.23 5.90
N GLY A 17 -1.83 -4.95 5.51
CA GLY A 17 -0.54 -4.26 5.33
C GLY A 17 -0.15 -3.36 6.51
N VAL A 18 1.16 -3.17 6.69
CA VAL A 18 1.75 -2.22 7.64
C VAL A 18 2.66 -1.27 6.86
N HIS A 19 2.17 -0.06 6.61
CA HIS A 19 2.87 0.96 5.83
C HIS A 19 2.98 2.25 6.64
N PRO A 20 3.96 2.37 7.54
CA PRO A 20 4.15 3.53 8.40
C PRO A 20 4.88 4.68 7.67
N PHE A 21 4.44 4.97 6.44
CA PHE A 21 4.93 6.05 5.60
C PHE A 21 3.78 7.02 5.31
N TYR A 22 4.04 8.32 5.43
CA TYR A 22 3.14 9.35 4.92
C TYR A 22 3.93 10.41 4.16
N MET A 23 3.20 11.19 3.36
CA MET A 23 3.73 12.35 2.65
C MET A 23 2.85 13.56 2.96
N CYS A 24 3.49 14.71 3.09
CA CYS A 24 2.86 16.01 3.23
C CYS A 24 3.26 16.88 2.04
N LEU A 25 2.27 17.45 1.37
CA LEU A 25 2.46 18.52 0.41
C LEU A 25 2.43 19.85 1.19
N GLU A 26 3.47 20.65 1.03
CA GLU A 26 3.56 21.96 1.68
C GLU A 26 2.70 23.01 0.96
N ASN A 27 2.63 24.22 1.52
CA ASN A 27 1.96 25.35 0.86
C ASN A 27 2.65 25.78 -0.45
N SER A 28 3.91 25.40 -0.65
CA SER A 28 4.61 25.52 -1.93
C SER A 28 4.52 24.21 -2.73
N SER A 29 5.18 24.11 -3.89
CA SER A 29 5.30 22.82 -4.59
C SER A 29 6.11 21.78 -3.81
N ASN A 30 6.85 22.19 -2.78
CA ASN A 30 7.72 21.31 -2.02
C ASN A 30 6.91 20.26 -1.26
N SER A 31 7.52 19.10 -1.02
CA SER A 31 6.89 18.02 -0.29
C SER A 31 7.89 17.34 0.61
N HIS A 32 7.40 16.75 1.70
CA HIS A 32 8.20 15.88 2.55
C HIS A 32 7.50 14.56 2.80
N GLY A 33 8.29 13.51 3.02
CA GLY A 33 7.82 12.19 3.42
C GLY A 33 8.48 11.78 4.73
N VAL A 34 7.75 11.01 5.53
CA VAL A 34 8.29 10.43 6.77
C VAL A 34 7.97 8.95 6.79
N LEU A 35 9.00 8.13 6.98
CA LEU A 35 8.89 6.70 7.26
C LEU A 35 9.25 6.46 8.72
N PHE A 36 8.37 5.83 9.48
CA PHE A 36 8.70 5.27 10.78
C PHE A 36 9.01 3.77 10.63
N LEU A 37 10.29 3.41 10.57
CA LEU A 37 10.75 2.05 10.31
C LEU A 37 10.63 1.20 11.59
N ASN A 38 9.41 0.73 11.87
CA ASN A 38 9.11 -0.13 13.00
C ASN A 38 8.02 -1.15 12.62
N SER A 39 8.17 -2.39 13.09
CA SER A 39 7.28 -3.52 12.78
C SER A 39 6.39 -3.97 13.94
N ASN A 40 6.53 -3.34 15.12
CA ASN A 40 5.67 -3.63 16.26
C ASN A 40 4.27 -3.07 16.02
N ALA A 41 3.29 -3.59 16.77
CA ALA A 41 1.94 -3.05 16.73
C ALA A 41 2.00 -1.55 17.09
N MET A 42 1.40 -0.74 16.23
CA MET A 42 1.44 0.71 16.41
C MET A 42 0.12 1.34 16.01
N GLU A 43 -0.12 2.55 16.47
CA GLU A 43 -1.19 3.41 16.00
C GLU A 43 -0.64 4.78 15.61
N VAL A 44 -1.38 5.42 14.71
CA VAL A 44 -1.07 6.76 14.20
C VAL A 44 -2.28 7.62 14.48
N VAL A 45 -2.07 8.67 15.28
CA VAL A 45 -3.12 9.60 15.66
C VAL A 45 -2.84 10.93 14.98
N LEU A 46 -3.80 11.40 14.19
CA LEU A 46 -3.81 12.75 13.64
C LEU A 46 -4.39 13.70 14.68
N LEU A 47 -3.71 14.81 14.91
CA LEU A 47 -4.12 15.82 15.87
C LEU A 47 -4.95 16.93 15.17
N PRO A 48 -5.78 17.69 15.90
CA PRO A 48 -6.52 18.83 15.35
C PRO A 48 -5.62 19.98 14.86
N ALA A 49 -4.46 20.16 15.49
CA ALA A 49 -3.37 20.97 14.94
C ALA A 49 -2.57 20.10 13.95
N PRO A 50 -1.87 20.68 12.95
CA PRO A 50 -1.03 19.89 12.04
C PRO A 50 0.04 19.15 12.85
N GLY A 51 -0.22 17.87 13.10
CA GLY A 51 0.54 17.06 14.03
C GLY A 51 0.13 15.60 13.92
N ILE A 52 1.13 14.74 13.96
CA ILE A 52 0.98 13.29 13.86
C ILE A 52 1.74 12.65 15.02
N THR A 53 1.10 11.73 15.73
CA THR A 53 1.72 10.98 16.83
C THR A 53 1.76 9.50 16.48
N PHE A 54 2.96 8.93 16.47
CA PHE A 54 3.17 7.50 16.39
C PHE A 54 3.25 6.92 17.80
N ARG A 55 2.42 5.93 18.12
CA ARG A 55 2.49 5.16 19.37
C ARG A 55 2.74 3.70 19.02
N THR A 56 3.89 3.16 19.42
CA THR A 56 4.27 1.76 19.16
C THR A 56 4.35 0.98 20.47
N THR A 57 4.06 -0.32 20.43
CA THR A 57 4.16 -1.20 21.60
C THR A 57 5.60 -1.64 21.90
N GLY A 58 6.56 -1.35 21.01
CA GLY A 58 7.96 -1.76 21.20
C GLY A 58 8.88 -1.41 20.04
N GLY A 59 10.09 -1.98 20.08
CA GLY A 59 11.16 -1.69 19.13
C GLY A 59 11.85 -0.36 19.42
N ILE A 60 12.42 0.25 18.38
CA ILE A 60 13.12 1.53 18.45
C ILE A 60 12.37 2.60 17.66
N ILE A 61 12.71 3.86 17.92
CA ILE A 61 12.26 5.00 17.11
C ILE A 61 13.30 5.23 16.01
N ASP A 62 13.09 4.60 14.85
CA ASP A 62 13.91 4.78 13.65
C ASP A 62 13.10 5.51 12.57
N MET A 63 13.46 6.76 12.28
CA MET A 63 12.68 7.64 11.40
C MET A 63 13.52 8.19 10.27
N PHE A 64 12.99 8.09 9.06
CA PHE A 64 13.58 8.66 7.85
C PHE A 64 12.72 9.82 7.36
N PHE A 65 13.40 10.91 7.00
CA PHE A 65 12.78 12.10 6.43
C PHE A 65 13.26 12.26 4.98
N PHE A 66 12.31 12.41 4.07
CA PHE A 66 12.56 12.58 2.65
C PHE A 66 12.07 13.98 2.26
N VAL A 67 12.91 14.78 1.60
CA VAL A 67 12.56 16.16 1.21
C VAL A 67 12.69 16.27 -0.30
N GLY A 68 11.65 16.75 -0.97
CA GLY A 68 11.60 16.92 -2.41
C GLY A 68 11.01 18.26 -2.82
N THR A 69 11.36 18.69 -4.03
CA THR A 69 10.79 19.89 -4.67
C THR A 69 9.36 19.70 -5.15
N ASP A 70 8.91 18.45 -5.18
CA ASP A 70 7.62 17.96 -5.65
C ASP A 70 7.32 16.59 -5.01
N PRO A 71 6.05 16.11 -5.05
CA PRO A 71 5.66 14.80 -4.49
C PRO A 71 6.37 13.59 -5.11
N GLU A 72 6.67 13.62 -6.41
CA GLU A 72 7.26 12.48 -7.11
C GLU A 72 8.70 12.25 -6.65
N SER A 73 9.46 13.33 -6.47
CA SER A 73 10.80 13.31 -5.88
C SER A 73 10.82 12.63 -4.50
N VAL A 74 9.81 12.88 -3.66
CA VAL A 74 9.70 12.22 -2.34
C VAL A 74 9.48 10.71 -2.49
N VAL A 75 8.60 10.27 -3.39
CA VAL A 75 8.37 8.83 -3.65
C VAL A 75 9.64 8.17 -4.20
N ASN A 76 10.35 8.86 -5.08
CA ASN A 76 11.59 8.37 -5.67
C ASN A 76 12.67 8.14 -4.60
N LEU A 77 12.83 9.09 -3.66
CA LEU A 77 13.73 8.95 -2.52
C LEU A 77 13.29 7.81 -1.58
N TYR A 78 12.00 7.75 -1.24
CA TYR A 78 11.46 6.69 -0.38
C TYR A 78 11.73 5.28 -0.96
N THR A 79 11.37 5.07 -2.23
CA THR A 79 11.59 3.78 -2.91
C THR A 79 13.06 3.47 -3.17
N SER A 80 13.94 4.48 -3.23
CA SER A 80 15.39 4.23 -3.27
C SER A 80 15.92 3.66 -1.96
N LEU A 81 15.30 3.99 -0.82
CA LEU A 81 15.67 3.47 0.50
C LEU A 81 15.10 2.07 0.74
N ILE A 82 13.79 1.87 0.53
CA ILE A 82 13.11 0.61 0.88
C ILE A 82 13.20 -0.46 -0.22
N GLY A 83 13.77 -0.11 -1.37
CA GLY A 83 13.81 -0.96 -2.56
C GLY A 83 12.78 -0.52 -3.60
N ARG A 84 13.23 -0.43 -4.85
CA ARG A 84 12.37 -0.07 -5.98
C ARG A 84 11.41 -1.22 -6.33
N PRO A 85 10.20 -0.93 -6.82
CA PRO A 85 9.30 -1.96 -7.29
C PRO A 85 9.93 -2.75 -8.44
N MET A 86 9.69 -4.06 -8.46
CA MET A 86 10.10 -4.93 -9.55
C MET A 86 9.36 -4.54 -10.84
N LEU A 87 10.06 -4.59 -11.98
CA LEU A 87 9.42 -4.51 -13.29
C LEU A 87 8.60 -5.79 -13.54
N PRO A 88 7.26 -5.72 -13.63
CA PRO A 88 6.45 -6.91 -13.87
C PRO A 88 6.67 -7.44 -15.30
N PRO A 89 6.53 -8.76 -15.52
CA PRO A 89 6.52 -9.29 -16.88
C PRO A 89 5.33 -8.71 -17.66
N TYR A 90 5.52 -8.48 -18.96
CA TYR A 90 4.54 -7.74 -19.77
C TYR A 90 3.12 -8.33 -19.72
N TRP A 91 2.98 -9.66 -19.69
CA TRP A 91 1.68 -10.33 -19.60
C TRP A 91 0.92 -10.05 -18.30
N ALA A 92 1.60 -9.68 -17.21
CA ALA A 92 0.95 -9.38 -15.93
C ALA A 92 0.19 -8.05 -15.95
N LEU A 93 0.51 -7.17 -16.91
CA LEU A 93 -0.24 -5.94 -17.20
C LEU A 93 -1.54 -6.22 -17.96
N GLY A 94 -1.73 -7.45 -18.44
CA GLY A 94 -2.97 -7.89 -19.07
C GLY A 94 -4.10 -8.11 -18.08
N PHE A 95 -5.32 -8.26 -18.60
CA PHE A 95 -6.50 -8.57 -17.79
C PHE A 95 -6.39 -9.97 -17.15
N GLN A 96 -6.73 -10.06 -15.87
CA GLN A 96 -6.70 -11.32 -15.11
C GLN A 96 -8.12 -11.68 -14.63
N LEU A 97 -8.57 -12.89 -14.96
CA LEU A 97 -9.88 -13.40 -14.55
C LEU A 97 -9.73 -14.37 -13.38
N CYS A 98 -10.37 -14.06 -12.25
CA CYS A 98 -10.28 -14.87 -11.04
C CYS A 98 -11.62 -14.92 -10.30
N ARG A 99 -11.85 -16.04 -9.60
CA ARG A 99 -12.94 -16.23 -8.65
C ARG A 99 -12.57 -17.37 -7.69
N TRP A 100 -12.88 -17.18 -6.41
CA TRP A 100 -12.88 -18.28 -5.46
C TRP A 100 -14.16 -19.11 -5.60
N GLY A 101 -14.04 -20.44 -5.63
CA GLY A 101 -15.19 -21.36 -5.70
C GLY A 101 -15.72 -21.63 -7.12
N TYR A 102 -14.85 -21.96 -8.08
CA TYR A 102 -15.31 -22.49 -9.39
C TYR A 102 -15.95 -23.88 -9.28
N ASN A 103 -15.63 -24.64 -8.24
CA ASN A 103 -16.21 -25.95 -7.88
C ASN A 103 -15.96 -27.11 -8.87
N SER A 104 -15.49 -26.86 -10.09
CA SER A 104 -14.98 -27.89 -11.02
C SER A 104 -14.13 -27.29 -12.15
N THR A 105 -13.39 -28.15 -12.84
CA THR A 105 -12.61 -27.77 -14.03
C THR A 105 -13.50 -27.42 -15.21
N GLU A 106 -14.66 -28.06 -15.32
CA GLU A 106 -15.66 -27.81 -16.36
C GLU A 106 -16.23 -26.39 -16.25
N ASN A 107 -16.55 -25.96 -15.03
CA ASN A 107 -17.03 -24.59 -14.78
C ASN A 107 -15.97 -23.55 -15.12
N LEU A 108 -14.70 -23.80 -14.77
CA LEU A 108 -13.58 -22.93 -15.13
C LEU A 108 -13.44 -22.81 -16.65
N LYS A 109 -13.44 -23.94 -17.37
CA LYS A 109 -13.36 -23.96 -18.85
C LYS A 109 -14.53 -23.19 -19.48
N ALA A 110 -15.75 -23.39 -18.99
CA ALA A 110 -16.92 -22.67 -19.49
C ALA A 110 -16.80 -21.15 -19.30
N VAL A 111 -16.24 -20.69 -18.17
CA VAL A 111 -15.99 -19.28 -17.90
C VAL A 111 -14.89 -18.71 -18.81
N VAL A 112 -13.82 -19.47 -19.09
CA VAL A 112 -12.78 -19.06 -20.04
C VAL A 112 -13.37 -18.92 -21.44
N GLU A 113 -14.12 -19.90 -21.91
CA GLU A 113 -14.69 -19.92 -23.27
C GLU A 113 -15.68 -18.78 -23.52
N ARG A 114 -16.55 -18.45 -22.55
CA ARG A 114 -17.48 -17.32 -22.71
C ARG A 114 -16.74 -15.97 -22.77
N THR A 115 -15.65 -15.81 -22.01
CA THR A 115 -14.84 -14.57 -22.00
C THR A 115 -14.16 -14.40 -23.36
N ARG A 116 -13.54 -15.46 -23.89
CA ARG A 116 -12.93 -15.45 -25.23
C ARG A 116 -13.94 -15.15 -26.33
N LYS A 117 -15.14 -15.75 -26.27
CA LYS A 117 -16.23 -15.47 -27.23
C LYS A 117 -16.71 -14.02 -27.19
N ALA A 118 -16.59 -13.35 -26.04
CA ALA A 118 -16.91 -11.94 -25.89
C ALA A 118 -15.80 -11.00 -26.39
N GLY A 119 -14.66 -11.54 -26.85
CA GLY A 119 -13.51 -10.76 -27.31
C GLY A 119 -12.66 -10.17 -26.17
N LEU A 120 -12.75 -10.77 -24.98
CA LEU A 120 -11.97 -10.44 -23.79
C LEU A 120 -10.89 -11.49 -23.50
#